data_AF-A0A820K1T2-F1
#
_entry.id   AF-A0A820K1T2-F1
#
_cell.length_a   1.000
_cell.length_b   1.000
_cell.length_c   1.000
_cell.angle_alpha   90.00
_cell.angle_beta   90.00
_cell.angle_gamma   90.00
#
_symmetry.space_group_name_H-M   'P 1'
#
loop_
_entity.id
_entity.type
_entity.pdbx_description
1 polymer ?
#
loop_
_entity_poly.entity_id
_entity_poly.type
_entity_poly.pdbx_seq_one_letter_code
_entity_poly.pdbx_strand_id
1 'polypeptide(L)'
;RDKNFPPLPAWFPLRPCFYQDINVEIPPEFQIWVRYLYYLWLLYAGTLALNIIAAFAYLMVDKNGVSTFGLSIVYFILFIPCS
;
A
#
# COMPACT_ATOMS: atom_id res chain seq x y z
N ARG A 1 1.99 -17.40 -16.37
CA ARG A 1 2.04 -17.31 -14.89
C ARG A 1 1.27 -16.07 -14.52
N ASP A 2 0.12 -16.25 -13.88
CA ASP A 2 -0.74 -15.14 -13.49
C ASP A 2 -0.16 -14.46 -12.25
N LYS A 3 0.01 -13.14 -12.34
CA LYS A 3 0.50 -12.34 -11.24
C LYS A 3 -0.65 -12.18 -10.25
N ASN A 4 -0.41 -12.37 -8.95
CA ASN A 4 -1.40 -12.07 -7.92
C ASN A 4 -1.63 -10.55 -7.73
N PHE A 5 -1.01 -9.72 -8.57
CA PHE A 5 -1.12 -8.28 -8.53
C PHE A 5 -2.33 -7.81 -9.34
N PRO A 6 -3.16 -6.87 -8.83
CA PRO A 6 -4.26 -6.32 -9.61
C PRO A 6 -3.71 -5.73 -10.92
N PRO A 7 -4.45 -5.84 -12.03
CA PRO A 7 -4.00 -5.29 -13.31
C PRO A 7 -3.89 -3.77 -13.19
N LEU A 8 -2.68 -3.28 -12.95
CA LEU A 8 -2.40 -1.85 -12.96
C LEU A 8 -2.27 -1.36 -14.40
N PRO A 9 -2.59 -0.07 -14.63
CA PRO A 9 -2.18 0.59 -15.86
C PRO A 9 -0.65 0.47 -16.04
N ALA A 10 -0.20 0.24 -17.28
CA ALA A 10 1.22 0.03 -17.58
C ALA A 10 2.13 1.22 -17.20
N TRP A 11 1.56 2.41 -17.02
CA TRP A 11 2.26 3.63 -16.61
C TRP A 11 2.40 3.80 -15.08
N PHE A 12 1.81 2.92 -14.27
CA PHE A 12 1.88 3.03 -12.82
C PHE A 12 3.21 2.47 -12.28
N PRO A 13 4.03 3.27 -11.58
CA PRO A 13 5.39 2.88 -11.22
C PRO A 13 5.46 1.91 -10.02
N LEU A 14 4.35 1.63 -9.36
CA LEU A 14 4.32 0.71 -8.23
C LEU A 14 4.29 -0.73 -8.73
N ARG A 15 5.33 -1.49 -8.36
CA ARG A 15 5.37 -2.94 -8.46
C ARG A 15 5.46 -3.47 -7.03
N PRO A 16 4.89 -4.65 -6.73
CA PRO A 16 5.05 -5.23 -5.41
C PRO A 16 6.56 -5.45 -5.13
N CYS A 17 7.02 -5.13 -3.93
CA CYS A 17 8.39 -5.40 -3.49
C CYS A 17 8.71 -6.91 -3.52
N PHE A 18 7.69 -7.75 -3.38
CA PHE A 18 7.81 -9.19 -3.46
C PHE A 18 6.74 -9.78 -4.39
N TYR A 19 7.18 -10.57 -5.37
CA TYR A 19 6.27 -11.37 -6.17
C TYR A 19 6.00 -12.68 -5.44
N GLN A 20 4.76 -12.87 -4.97
CA GLN A 20 4.31 -14.11 -4.36
C GLN A 20 3.21 -14.75 -5.21
N ASP A 21 3.42 -16.00 -5.62
CA ASP A 21 2.45 -16.75 -6.41
C ASP A 21 1.60 -17.62 -5.47
N ILE A 22 0.49 -17.07 -4.98
CA ILE A 22 -0.34 -17.71 -3.94
C ILE A 22 -0.78 -19.12 -4.34
N ASN A 23 -1.04 -19.36 -5.63
CA ASN A 23 -1.55 -20.66 -6.09
C ASN A 23 -0.49 -21.77 -6.09
N VAL A 24 0.78 -21.40 -6.14
CA VAL A 24 1.92 -22.33 -6.25
C VAL A 24 2.68 -22.42 -4.92
N GLU A 25 2.84 -21.29 -4.22
CA GLU A 25 3.72 -21.18 -3.05
C GLU A 25 2.99 -21.41 -1.73
N ILE A 26 1.65 -21.27 -1.69
CA ILE A 26 0.85 -21.41 -0.47
C ILE A 26 -0.02 -22.67 -0.56
N PRO A 27 -0.04 -23.53 0.48
CA PRO A 27 -0.93 -24.69 0.54
C PRO A 27 -2.42 -24.30 0.41
N PRO A 28 -3.26 -25.12 -0.26
CA PRO A 28 -4.62 -24.74 -0.65
C PRO A 28 -5.51 -24.33 0.54
N GLU A 29 -5.33 -24.94 1.70
CA GLU A 29 -6.01 -24.59 2.95
C GLU A 29 -5.76 -23.15 3.44
N PHE A 30 -4.61 -22.54 3.09
CA PHE A 30 -4.24 -21.19 3.54
C PHE A 30 -4.40 -20.11 2.47
N GLN A 31 -4.63 -20.47 1.21
CA GLN A 31 -4.68 -19.51 0.09
C GLN A 31 -5.74 -18.42 0.28
N ILE A 32 -6.90 -18.76 0.85
CA ILE A 32 -7.96 -17.78 1.11
C ILE A 32 -7.53 -16.70 2.12
N TRP A 33 -6.86 -17.12 3.20
CA TRP A 33 -6.38 -16.22 4.24
C TRP A 33 -5.28 -15.30 3.73
N VAL A 34 -4.33 -15.84 2.96
CA VAL A 34 -3.26 -15.05 2.35
C VAL A 34 -3.82 -14.03 1.35
N ARG A 35 -4.85 -14.38 0.57
CA ARG A 35 -5.53 -13.44 -0.33
C ARG A 35 -6.22 -12.30 0.45
N TYR A 36 -6.91 -12.60 1.55
CA TYR A 36 -7.53 -11.54 2.37
C TYR A 36 -6.49 -10.62 2.99
N LEU A 37 -5.38 -11.18 3.51
CA LEU A 37 -4.30 -10.37 4.05
C LEU A 37 -3.68 -9.47 2.98
N TYR A 38 -3.50 -9.98 1.76
CA TYR A 38 -3.02 -9.20 0.62
C TYR A 38 -3.97 -8.03 0.26
N TYR A 39 -5.29 -8.26 0.23
CA TYR A 39 -6.25 -7.18 -0.03
C TYR A 39 -6.30 -6.16 1.11
N LEU A 40 -6.18 -6.61 2.35
CA LEU A 40 -6.11 -5.71 3.52
C LEU A 40 -4.84 -4.86 3.46
N TRP A 41 -3.71 -5.43 3.06
CA TRP A 41 -2.47 -4.70 2.83
C TRP A 41 -2.60 -3.65 1.71
N LEU A 42 -3.25 -3.98 0.59
CA LEU A 42 -3.54 -3.00 -0.47
C LEU A 42 -4.44 -1.85 0.02
N LEU A 43 -5.47 -2.16 0.80
CA LEU A 43 -6.34 -1.15 1.42
C LEU A 43 -5.56 -0.25 2.39
N TYR A 44 -4.66 -0.83 3.19
CA TYR A 44 -3.80 -0.09 4.11
C TYR A 44 -2.85 0.85 3.37
N ALA A 45 -2.18 0.37 2.31
CA ALA A 45 -1.33 1.19 1.45
C ALA A 45 -2.12 2.33 0.80
N GLY A 46 -3.34 2.06 0.32
CA GLY A 46 -4.25 3.09 -0.20
C GLY A 46 -4.65 4.12 0.86
N THR A 47 -4.88 3.69 2.10
CA THR A 47 -5.18 4.59 3.23
C THR A 47 -4.01 5.52 3.55
N LEU A 48 -2.77 5.00 3.54
CA LEU A 48 -1.57 5.84 3.72
C LEU A 48 -1.38 6.82 2.56
N ALA A 49 -1.72 6.43 1.32
CA ALA A 49 -1.68 7.36 0.19
C ALA A 49 -2.71 8.51 0.36
N LEU A 50 -3.94 8.17 0.76
CA LEU A 50 -4.97 9.18 1.08
C LEU A 50 -4.54 10.07 2.26
N ASN A 51 -3.84 9.51 3.25
CA ASN A 51 -3.28 10.29 4.37
C ASN A 51 -2.29 11.36 3.89
N ILE A 52 -1.45 11.07 2.89
CA ILE A 52 -0.58 12.09 2.28
C ILE A 52 -1.40 13.20 1.61
N ILE A 53 -2.44 12.85 0.86
CA ILE A 53 -3.32 13.82 0.19
C ILE A 53 -4.04 14.70 1.22
N ALA A 54 -4.58 14.11 2.27
CA ALA A 54 -5.25 14.83 3.36
C ALA A 54 -4.28 15.73 4.12
N ALA A 55 -3.08 15.26 4.43
CA ALA A 55 -2.06 16.06 5.10
C ALA A 55 -1.55 17.21 4.22
N PHE A 56 -1.49 17.02 2.90
CA PHE A 56 -1.20 18.09 1.95
C PHE A 56 -2.31 19.13 1.88
N ALA A 57 -3.58 18.72 1.92
CA ALA A 57 -4.70 19.65 2.00
C ALA A 57 -4.65 20.45 3.33
N TYR A 58 -4.33 19.78 4.44
CA TYR A 58 -4.18 20.43 5.75
C TYR A 58 -3.00 21.42 5.80
N LEU A 59 -1.90 21.11 5.12
CA LEU A 59 -0.75 22.00 4.95
C LEU A 59 -1.13 23.37 4.36
N MET A 60 -2.15 23.43 3.50
CA MET A 60 -2.59 24.66 2.86
C MET A 60 -3.44 25.57 3.76
N VAL A 61 -3.92 25.04 4.90
CA VAL A 61 -4.86 25.74 5.79
C VAL A 61 -4.20 26.15 7.10
N ASP A 62 -3.31 25.31 7.65
CA ASP A 62 -2.71 25.52 8.96
C ASP A 62 -1.18 25.61 8.89
N LYS A 63 -0.59 26.54 9.64
CA LYS A 63 0.88 26.70 9.74
C LYS A 63 1.56 25.47 10.35
N ASN A 64 0.82 24.69 11.15
CA ASN A 64 1.32 23.44 11.72
C ASN A 64 1.25 22.25 10.76
N GLY A 65 0.65 22.39 9.58
CA GLY A 65 0.45 21.27 8.66
C GLY A 65 1.74 20.69 8.04
N VAL A 66 2.87 21.42 8.13
CA VAL A 66 4.19 20.94 7.66
C VAL A 66 4.61 19.66 8.39
N SER A 67 4.42 19.61 9.71
CA SER A 67 4.81 18.43 10.50
C SER A 67 3.92 17.23 10.18
N THR A 68 2.61 17.46 10.06
CA THR A 68 1.63 16.42 9.68
C THR A 68 1.90 15.86 8.29
N PHE A 69 2.25 16.71 7.32
CA PHE A 69 2.62 16.29 5.97
C PHE A 69 3.95 15.53 5.93
N GLY A 70 4.97 15.98 6.67
CA GLY A 70 6.24 15.26 6.77
C GLY A 70 6.06 13.86 7.36
N LEU A 71 5.27 13.74 8.44
CA LEU A 71 4.99 12.46 9.08
C LEU A 71 4.17 11.50 8.19
N SER A 72 3.22 12.01 7.40
CA SER A 72 2.43 11.15 6.51
C SER A 72 3.30 10.49 5.43
N ILE A 73 4.29 11.21 4.89
CA ILE A 73 5.28 10.66 3.95
C ILE A 73 6.17 9.61 4.62
N VAL A 74 6.68 9.89 5.83
CA VAL A 74 7.50 8.93 6.58
C VAL A 74 6.73 7.64 6.84
N TYR A 75 5.46 7.74 7.26
CA TYR A 75 4.59 6.58 7.49
C TYR A 75 4.34 5.77 6.21
N PHE A 76 4.12 6.44 5.08
CA PHE A 76 3.96 5.76 3.80
C PHE A 76 5.20 4.95 3.41
N ILE A 77 6.40 5.54 3.54
CA ILE A 77 7.65 4.88 3.14
C ILE A 77 8.05 3.76 4.10
N LEU A 78 7.86 3.95 5.41
CA LEU A 78 8.35 3.00 6.42
C LEU A 78 7.43 1.78 6.58
N PHE A 79 6.12 1.97 6.50
CA PHE A 79 5.16 0.90 6.85
C PHE A 79 4.69 0.06 5.65
N ILE A 80 4.80 0.55 4.40
CA ILE A 80 4.39 -0.23 3.22
C ILE A 80 5.36 -1.39 2.89
N PRO A 81 6.70 -1.22 2.87
CA PRO A 81 7.61 -2.32 2.52
C PRO A 81 7.83 -3.32 3.67
N CYS A 82 7.46 -2.96 4.91
CA CYS A 82 7.63 -3.77 6.12
C CYS A 82 6.33 -4.44 6.60
N SER A 83 5.25 -4.42 5.81
CA SER A 83 3.96 -5.03 6.15
C SER A 83 3.59 -6.20 5.24
#